data_AF-A0A7J2X0L6-F1
#
_entry.id   AF-A0A7J2X0L6-F1
#
_cell.length_a   1.000
_cell.length_b   1.000
_cell.length_c   1.000
_cell.angle_alpha   90.00
_cell.angle_beta   90.00
_cell.angle_gamma   90.00
#
_symmetry.space_group_name_H-M   'P 1'
#
loop_
_entity.id
_entity.type
_entity.pdbx_description
1 polymer ?
#
loop_
_entity_poly.entity_id
_entity_poly.type
_entity_poly.pdbx_seq_one_letter_code
_entity_poly.pdbx_strand_id
1 'polypeptide(L)'
;MNQTLEWRNQDTVVRVLGGYREIGGNLIEIRYRDKRIYLDFGYSLKRYKELYEWPRRKPKGIDELINVGLAPPVDGLYTRWINEGRKPDLEYGKDTDVYAVFISHPHLDHMALLPQLNRNIPIYIGETGRDILNLWNQVSVREKYNKYDGLVFKTFRSFNTIELDEFRVTP
;
A
#
# COMPACT_ATOMS: atom_id res chain seq x y z
N MET A 1 0.33 -7.77 -19.17
CA MET A 1 1.58 -8.07 -18.44
C MET A 1 2.04 -6.75 -17.84
N ASN A 2 2.12 -6.65 -16.51
CA ASN A 2 2.60 -5.43 -15.85
C ASN A 2 4.10 -5.31 -16.13
N GLN A 3 4.48 -4.33 -16.94
CA GLN A 3 5.89 -4.05 -17.20
C GLN A 3 6.47 -3.39 -15.95
N THR A 4 7.33 -4.11 -15.23
CA THR A 4 8.10 -3.54 -14.12
C THR A 4 9.30 -2.79 -14.71
N LEU A 5 9.43 -1.51 -14.39
CA LEU A 5 10.65 -0.76 -14.69
C LEU A 5 11.61 -0.95 -13.52
N GLU A 6 12.80 -1.50 -13.77
CA GLU A 6 13.83 -1.68 -12.75
C GLU A 6 15.06 -0.82 -13.07
N TRP A 7 15.56 -0.13 -12.05
CA TRP A 7 16.88 0.50 -12.04
C TRP A 7 17.71 -0.09 -10.90
N ARG A 8 19.02 -0.20 -11.11
CA ARG A 8 19.96 -0.79 -10.14
C ARG A 8 21.27 -0.04 -10.13
N ASN A 9 21.82 0.17 -8.93
CA ASN A 9 23.18 0.63 -8.71
C ASN A 9 23.73 0.00 -7.43
N GLN A 10 24.77 -0.82 -7.56
CA GLN A 10 25.34 -1.61 -6.44
C GLN A 10 24.23 -2.37 -5.69
N ASP A 11 24.10 -2.13 -4.39
CA ASP A 11 23.11 -2.77 -3.51
C ASP A 11 21.72 -2.10 -3.57
N THR A 12 21.59 -0.99 -4.32
CA THR A 12 20.34 -0.24 -4.44
C THR A 12 19.55 -0.66 -5.68
N VAL A 13 18.26 -0.92 -5.49
CA VAL A 13 17.31 -1.23 -6.57
C VAL A 13 16.07 -0.38 -6.42
N VAL A 14 15.60 0.18 -7.54
CA VAL A 14 14.32 0.89 -7.62
C VAL A 14 13.43 0.17 -8.61
N ARG A 15 12.22 -0.20 -8.21
CA ARG A 15 11.23 -0.84 -9.09
C ARG A 15 9.94 -0.05 -9.11
N VAL A 16 9.48 0.28 -10.30
CA VAL A 16 8.12 0.81 -10.50
C VAL A 16 7.20 -0.38 -10.74
N LEU A 17 6.42 -0.73 -9.72
CA LEU A 17 5.51 -1.88 -9.72
C LEU A 17 4.08 -1.52 -10.15
N GLY A 18 3.74 -0.23 -10.09
CA GLY A 18 2.48 0.33 -10.57
C GLY A 18 2.58 1.83 -10.83
N GLY A 19 1.63 2.39 -11.61
CA GLY A 19 1.63 3.81 -11.99
C GLY A 19 2.49 4.14 -13.23
N TYR A 20 3.11 3.14 -13.86
CA TYR A 20 3.87 3.33 -15.11
C TYR A 20 2.97 3.19 -16.33
N ARG A 21 2.94 4.23 -17.19
CA ARG A 21 2.09 4.31 -18.41
C ARG A 21 0.58 4.15 -18.12
N GLU A 22 0.16 4.53 -16.92
CA GLU A 22 -1.24 4.55 -16.50
C GLU A 22 -1.50 5.70 -15.52
N ILE A 23 -2.78 6.00 -15.24
CA ILE A 23 -3.17 6.96 -14.21
C ILE A 23 -3.53 6.18 -12.95
N GLY A 24 -2.70 6.38 -11.93
CA GLY A 24 -2.86 5.84 -10.60
C GLY A 24 -2.38 4.40 -10.42
N GLY A 25 -2.44 3.92 -9.18
CA GLY A 25 -1.83 2.65 -8.81
C GLY A 25 -0.35 2.78 -8.47
N ASN A 26 0.03 3.93 -7.94
CA ASN A 26 1.41 4.23 -7.61
C ASN A 26 1.89 3.25 -6.53
N LEU A 27 2.95 2.53 -6.87
CA LEU A 27 3.63 1.59 -5.99
C LEU A 27 5.07 1.43 -6.47
N ILE A 28 5.99 2.05 -5.74
CA ILE A 28 7.42 2.05 -6.08
C ILE A 28 8.19 1.39 -4.94
N GLU A 29 8.98 0.37 -5.26
CA GLU A 29 9.91 -0.26 -4.33
C GLU A 29 11.25 0.48 -4.35
N ILE A 30 11.77 0.82 -3.18
CA ILE A 30 13.17 1.17 -2.98
C ILE A 30 13.78 0.08 -2.09
N ARG A 31 14.76 -0.65 -2.64
CA ARG A 31 15.47 -1.70 -1.92
C ARG A 31 16.94 -1.32 -1.77
N TYR A 32 17.48 -1.53 -0.58
CA TYR A 32 18.91 -1.51 -0.30
C TYR A 32 19.27 -2.82 0.38
N ARG A 33 20.16 -3.61 -0.24
CA ARG A 33 20.49 -4.97 0.20
C ARG A 33 19.23 -5.85 0.30
N ASP A 34 18.95 -6.38 1.48
CA ASP A 34 17.80 -7.20 1.82
C ASP A 34 16.63 -6.40 2.40
N LYS A 35 16.72 -5.07 2.51
CA LYS A 35 15.69 -4.23 3.13
C LYS A 35 14.91 -3.44 2.10
N ARG A 36 13.60 -3.30 2.32
CA ARG A 36 12.68 -2.64 1.38
C ARG A 36 11.86 -1.56 2.05
N ILE A 37 11.66 -0.45 1.36
CA ILE A 37 10.59 0.52 1.63
C ILE A 37 9.77 0.72 0.37
N TYR A 38 8.51 1.13 0.54
CA TYR A 38 7.62 1.45 -0.58
C TYR A 38 7.17 2.89 -0.54
N LEU A 39 7.07 3.50 -1.73
CA LEU A 39 6.45 4.80 -1.95
C LEU A 39 5.08 4.58 -2.59
N ASP A 40 4.08 5.14 -1.94
CA ASP A 40 2.66 4.93 -2.17
C ASP A 40 2.22 3.46 -2.13
N PHE A 41 0.92 3.25 -2.18
CA PHE A 41 0.26 1.95 -2.04
C PHE A 41 -1.12 1.96 -2.71
N GLY A 42 -1.16 2.39 -3.97
CA GLY A 42 -2.38 2.40 -4.78
C GLY A 42 -2.54 1.18 -5.68
N TYR A 43 -3.75 0.99 -6.22
CA TYR A 43 -4.00 0.12 -7.38
C TYR A 43 -4.47 0.92 -8.60
N SER A 44 -4.36 0.35 -9.79
CA SER A 44 -4.80 0.96 -11.05
C SER A 44 -6.29 1.33 -11.02
N LEU A 45 -6.61 2.63 -11.01
CA LEU A 45 -8.00 3.10 -10.98
C LEU A 45 -8.74 2.81 -12.28
N LYS A 46 -8.03 2.85 -13.42
CA LYS A 46 -8.59 2.50 -14.73
C LYS A 46 -9.07 1.04 -14.72
N ARG A 47 -8.19 0.12 -14.36
CA ARG A 47 -8.48 -1.31 -14.33
C ARG A 47 -9.54 -1.65 -13.28
N TYR A 48 -9.57 -0.92 -12.17
CA TYR A 48 -10.60 -1.09 -11.15
C TYR A 48 -11.99 -0.78 -11.73
N LYS A 49 -12.14 0.33 -12.47
CA LYS A 49 -13.40 0.72 -13.12
C LYS A 49 -13.84 -0.25 -14.21
N GLU A 50 -12.90 -0.90 -14.90
CA GLU A 50 -13.22 -1.92 -15.92
C GLU A 50 -13.76 -3.23 -15.31
N LEU A 51 -13.40 -3.54 -14.05
CA LEU A 51 -13.69 -4.83 -13.41
C LEU A 51 -14.77 -4.76 -12.32
N TYR A 52 -14.94 -3.60 -11.70
CA TYR A 52 -15.80 -3.42 -10.54
C TYR A 52 -16.78 -2.27 -10.76
N GLU A 53 -18.07 -2.57 -10.65
CA GLU A 53 -19.14 -1.58 -10.62
C GLU A 53 -19.64 -1.38 -9.20
N TRP A 54 -19.65 -0.13 -8.75
CA TRP A 54 -20.37 0.25 -7.54
C TRP A 54 -21.88 0.30 -7.83
N PRO A 55 -22.76 -0.22 -6.95
CA PRO A 55 -22.48 -0.76 -5.61
C PRO A 55 -22.26 -2.28 -5.57
N ARG A 56 -22.30 -2.97 -6.71
CA ARG A 56 -22.55 -4.43 -6.76
C ARG A 56 -21.36 -5.31 -6.40
N ARG A 57 -20.12 -4.91 -6.72
CA ARG A 57 -18.96 -5.79 -6.52
C ARG A 57 -17.76 -5.02 -5.98
N LYS A 58 -17.20 -5.48 -4.86
CA LYS A 58 -15.90 -5.06 -4.34
C LYS A 58 -14.90 -6.22 -4.48
N PRO A 59 -13.59 -5.94 -4.54
CA PRO A 59 -12.57 -6.98 -4.49
C PRO A 59 -12.67 -7.76 -3.17
N LYS A 60 -12.51 -9.10 -3.24
CA LYS A 60 -12.60 -9.99 -2.06
C LYS A 60 -11.34 -10.01 -1.21
N GLY A 61 -10.20 -9.56 -1.74
CA GLY A 61 -8.92 -9.55 -1.03
C GLY A 61 -7.74 -9.49 -1.99
N ILE A 62 -6.53 -9.58 -1.43
CA ILE A 62 -5.28 -9.45 -2.20
C ILE A 62 -5.15 -10.50 -3.31
N ASP A 63 -5.56 -11.75 -3.10
CA ASP A 63 -5.41 -12.80 -4.12
C ASP A 63 -6.23 -12.48 -5.39
N GLU A 64 -7.45 -11.95 -5.24
CA GLU A 64 -8.24 -11.48 -6.37
C GLU A 64 -7.56 -10.27 -7.04
N LEU A 65 -7.10 -9.29 -6.25
CA LEU A 65 -6.43 -8.10 -6.76
C LEU A 65 -5.18 -8.43 -7.58
N ILE A 66 -4.38 -9.41 -7.15
CA ILE A 66 -3.22 -9.90 -7.90
C ILE A 66 -3.67 -10.60 -9.18
N ASN A 67 -4.61 -11.54 -9.08
CA ASN A 67 -5.10 -12.32 -10.23
C ASN A 67 -5.67 -11.43 -11.34
N VAL A 68 -6.41 -10.38 -10.95
CA VAL A 68 -6.98 -9.43 -11.90
C VAL A 68 -6.03 -8.31 -12.28
N GLY A 69 -4.77 -8.29 -11.80
CA GLY A 69 -3.74 -7.33 -12.19
C GLY A 69 -3.89 -5.92 -11.60
N LEU A 70 -4.62 -5.78 -10.49
CA LEU A 70 -4.73 -4.53 -9.73
C LEU A 70 -3.60 -4.33 -8.71
N ALA A 71 -2.98 -5.41 -8.25
CA ALA A 71 -1.81 -5.38 -7.38
C ALA A 71 -0.71 -6.29 -7.95
N PRO A 72 0.58 -5.95 -7.79
CA PRO A 72 1.67 -6.85 -8.12
C PRO A 72 1.77 -7.99 -7.08
N PRO A 73 2.25 -9.19 -7.45
CA PRO A 73 2.55 -10.25 -6.49
C PRO A 73 3.88 -9.96 -5.79
N VAL A 74 3.81 -9.46 -4.55
CA VAL A 74 5.00 -9.12 -3.75
C VAL A 74 4.94 -9.83 -2.40
N ASP A 75 5.95 -10.65 -2.15
CA ASP A 75 6.06 -11.42 -0.92
C ASP A 75 6.30 -10.51 0.30
N GLY A 76 5.64 -10.84 1.41
CA GLY A 76 5.75 -10.12 2.68
C GLY A 76 5.07 -8.75 2.72
N LEU A 77 4.56 -8.23 1.59
CA LEU A 77 3.97 -6.90 1.51
C LEU A 77 2.50 -6.85 1.92
N TYR A 78 1.78 -7.96 1.75
CA TYR A 78 0.34 -8.01 1.91
C TYR A 78 -0.12 -8.90 3.07
N THR A 79 -1.27 -8.56 3.63
CA THR A 79 -2.08 -9.47 4.48
C THR A 79 -3.22 -10.06 3.65
N ARG A 80 -3.67 -11.26 4.04
CA ARG A 80 -4.93 -11.82 3.57
C ARG A 80 -6.04 -11.54 4.57
N TRP A 81 -7.28 -11.65 4.13
CA TRP A 81 -8.44 -11.51 5.02
C TRP A 81 -9.11 -12.87 5.23
N ILE A 82 -9.21 -13.27 6.49
CA ILE A 82 -9.85 -14.52 6.94
C ILE A 82 -11.25 -14.25 7.49
N ASN A 83 -11.96 -15.33 7.84
CA ASN A 83 -13.32 -15.30 8.38
C ASN A 83 -14.25 -14.51 7.45
N GLU A 84 -14.35 -14.86 6.16
CA GLU A 84 -15.18 -14.15 5.16
C GLU A 84 -14.83 -12.66 4.95
N GLY A 85 -13.54 -12.30 5.07
CA GLY A 85 -13.12 -10.91 4.86
C GLY A 85 -13.25 -10.02 6.09
N ARG A 86 -13.44 -10.60 7.28
CA ARG A 86 -13.77 -9.87 8.52
C ARG A 86 -12.56 -9.53 9.38
N LYS A 87 -11.47 -10.28 9.23
CA LYS A 87 -10.26 -10.12 10.05
C LYS A 87 -9.00 -10.29 9.18
N PRO A 88 -7.96 -9.44 9.34
CA PRO A 88 -6.68 -9.68 8.70
C PRO A 88 -6.00 -10.92 9.28
N ASP A 89 -5.34 -11.69 8.42
CA ASP A 89 -4.46 -12.78 8.81
C ASP A 89 -3.11 -12.20 9.23
N LEU A 90 -2.83 -12.26 10.54
CA LEU A 90 -1.62 -11.69 11.13
C LEU A 90 -0.39 -12.62 10.99
N GLU A 91 -0.60 -13.89 10.64
CA GLU A 91 0.49 -14.83 10.41
C GLU A 91 0.89 -14.85 8.92
N TYR A 92 -0.02 -14.53 8.02
CA TYR A 92 0.29 -14.39 6.59
C TYR A 92 1.27 -13.25 6.33
N GLY A 93 2.46 -13.59 5.82
CA GLY A 93 3.51 -12.62 5.49
C GLY A 93 4.13 -11.97 6.73
N LYS A 94 3.91 -12.52 7.93
CA LYS A 94 4.38 -11.95 9.21
C LYS A 94 5.87 -11.61 9.19
N ASP A 95 6.67 -12.52 8.67
CA ASP A 95 8.09 -12.29 8.42
C ASP A 95 8.23 -11.46 7.14
N THR A 96 8.58 -10.19 7.31
CA THR A 96 8.75 -9.24 6.22
C THR A 96 10.02 -8.43 6.43
N ASP A 97 10.77 -8.26 5.35
CA ASP A 97 11.92 -7.37 5.18
C ASP A 97 11.49 -5.96 4.71
N VAL A 98 10.18 -5.69 4.73
CA VAL A 98 9.61 -4.39 4.39
C VAL A 98 9.49 -3.53 5.64
N TYR A 99 10.28 -2.45 5.68
CA TYR A 99 10.42 -1.60 6.86
C TYR A 99 9.32 -0.56 6.98
N ALA A 100 8.83 -0.05 5.84
CA ALA A 100 7.83 1.01 5.83
C ALA A 100 7.16 1.17 4.47
N VAL A 101 5.95 1.71 4.50
CA VAL A 101 5.29 2.33 3.35
C VAL A 101 5.13 3.81 3.61
N PHE A 102 5.53 4.64 2.66
CA PHE A 102 5.36 6.09 2.69
C PHE A 102 4.22 6.49 1.76
N ILE A 103 3.19 7.13 2.29
CA ILE A 103 2.07 7.65 1.50
C ILE A 103 2.28 9.13 1.28
N SER A 104 2.39 9.52 0.01
CA SER A 104 2.57 10.92 -0.37
C SER A 104 1.37 11.78 0.04
N HIS A 105 0.16 11.33 -0.26
CA HIS A 105 -1.10 12.02 0.05
C HIS A 105 -2.33 11.08 -0.07
N PRO A 106 -3.50 11.44 0.51
CA PRO A 106 -4.62 10.51 0.69
C PRO A 106 -5.58 10.44 -0.52
N HIS A 107 -5.06 10.29 -1.74
CA HIS A 107 -5.88 9.93 -2.90
C HIS A 107 -5.84 8.42 -3.17
N LEU A 108 -6.93 7.86 -3.72
CA LEU A 108 -7.09 6.41 -3.89
C LEU A 108 -5.98 5.78 -4.75
N ASP A 109 -5.51 6.48 -5.76
CA ASP A 109 -4.39 6.05 -6.59
C ASP A 109 -3.04 5.96 -5.86
N HIS A 110 -2.95 6.45 -4.63
CA HIS A 110 -1.79 6.37 -3.75
C HIS A 110 -2.00 5.49 -2.52
N MET A 111 -3.24 5.14 -2.16
CA MET A 111 -3.50 4.42 -0.89
C MET A 111 -4.58 3.33 -0.93
N ALA A 112 -5.19 3.06 -2.09
CA ALA A 112 -6.32 2.13 -2.15
C ALA A 112 -5.96 0.66 -1.85
N LEU A 113 -4.68 0.27 -1.87
CA LEU A 113 -4.24 -1.06 -1.41
C LEU A 113 -4.00 -1.14 0.09
N LEU A 114 -4.03 -0.03 0.85
CA LEU A 114 -3.75 -0.05 2.30
C LEU A 114 -4.55 -1.10 3.10
N PRO A 115 -5.83 -1.40 2.79
CA PRO A 115 -6.55 -2.47 3.47
C PRO A 115 -5.85 -3.84 3.38
N GLN A 116 -5.07 -4.07 2.33
CA GLN A 116 -4.31 -5.30 2.11
C GLN A 116 -2.86 -5.21 2.60
N LEU A 117 -2.41 -4.11 3.19
CA LEU A 117 -1.04 -4.00 3.69
C LEU A 117 -0.80 -4.96 4.88
N ASN A 118 0.33 -5.64 4.90
CA ASN A 118 0.75 -6.42 6.06
C ASN A 118 0.76 -5.56 7.34
N ARG A 119 0.12 -6.05 8.41
CA ARG A 119 -0.09 -5.28 9.66
C ARG A 119 1.19 -5.04 10.47
N ASN A 120 2.27 -5.73 10.16
CA ASN A 120 3.58 -5.49 10.77
C ASN A 120 4.34 -4.33 10.13
N ILE A 121 3.89 -3.81 8.99
CA ILE A 121 4.56 -2.74 8.26
C ILE A 121 3.98 -1.37 8.69
N PRO A 122 4.79 -0.45 9.25
CA PRO A 122 4.33 0.89 9.59
C PRO A 122 4.11 1.73 8.32
N ILE A 123 3.10 2.59 8.39
CA ILE A 123 2.76 3.56 7.35
C ILE A 123 3.20 4.94 7.81
N TYR A 124 3.96 5.64 6.98
CA TYR A 124 4.32 7.03 7.17
C TYR A 124 3.48 7.91 6.25
N ILE A 125 2.81 8.92 6.81
CA ILE A 125 1.97 9.86 6.05
C ILE A 125 2.04 11.25 6.68
N GLY A 126 1.92 12.32 5.89
CA GLY A 126 1.86 13.67 6.44
C GLY A 126 0.71 13.86 7.44
N GLU A 127 0.90 14.69 8.47
CA GLU A 127 -0.12 14.97 9.51
C GLU A 127 -1.49 15.32 8.89
N THR A 128 -1.52 16.28 7.96
CA THR A 128 -2.76 16.66 7.25
C THR A 128 -3.37 15.50 6.48
N GLY A 129 -2.54 14.68 5.83
CA GLY A 129 -3.00 13.50 5.11
C GLY A 129 -3.64 12.46 6.05
N ARG A 130 -3.08 12.30 7.24
CA ARG A 130 -3.63 11.41 8.29
C ARG A 130 -4.99 11.88 8.77
N ASP A 131 -5.16 13.19 8.96
CA ASP A 131 -6.42 13.79 9.40
C ASP A 131 -7.52 13.62 8.36
N ILE A 132 -7.21 13.88 7.09
CA ILE A 132 -8.14 13.62 5.98
C ILE A 132 -8.55 12.14 5.95
N LEU A 133 -7.60 11.22 6.09
CA LEU A 133 -7.89 9.78 6.13
C LEU A 133 -8.78 9.39 7.31
N ASN A 134 -8.55 9.98 8.49
CA ASN A 134 -9.38 9.77 9.67
C ASN A 134 -10.82 10.24 9.44
N LEU A 135 -10.98 11.46 8.93
CA LEU A 135 -12.29 12.02 8.61
C LEU A 135 -13.00 11.16 7.57
N TRP A 136 -12.30 10.75 6.51
CA TRP A 136 -12.86 9.89 5.48
C TRP A 136 -13.37 8.57 6.05
N ASN A 137 -12.61 7.93 6.96
CA ASN A 137 -13.03 6.69 7.62
C ASN A 137 -14.25 6.88 8.54
N GLN A 138 -14.42 8.06 9.14
CA GLN A 138 -15.57 8.38 9.99
C GLN A 138 -16.86 8.64 9.20
N VAL A 139 -16.76 9.30 8.04
CA VAL A 139 -17.93 9.69 7.24
C VAL A 139 -18.32 8.66 6.18
N SER A 140 -17.41 7.76 5.81
CA SER A 140 -17.70 6.67 4.88
C SER A 140 -18.84 5.81 5.40
N VAL A 141 -19.75 5.37 4.51
CA VAL A 141 -20.80 4.40 4.87
C VAL A 141 -20.12 3.24 5.60
N ARG A 142 -20.54 2.99 6.84
CA ARG A 142 -19.97 1.94 7.69
C ARG A 142 -19.94 0.65 6.90
N GLU A 143 -18.74 0.29 6.44
CA GLU A 143 -18.53 -1.05 5.97
C GLU A 143 -18.64 -1.98 7.17
N LYS A 144 -18.97 -3.24 6.90
CA LYS A 144 -19.17 -4.24 7.95
C LYS A 144 -17.93 -4.38 8.87
N TYR A 145 -16.76 -3.92 8.41
CA TYR A 145 -15.47 -3.89 9.12
C TYR A 145 -14.65 -2.63 8.79
N ASN A 146 -13.79 -2.21 9.72
CA ASN A 146 -12.84 -1.13 9.50
C ASN A 146 -11.64 -1.65 8.69
N LYS A 147 -11.51 -1.22 7.43
CA LYS A 147 -10.46 -1.67 6.52
C LYS A 147 -9.05 -1.31 6.98
N TYR A 148 -8.92 -0.31 7.84
CA TYR A 148 -7.66 0.17 8.38
C TYR A 148 -7.35 -0.42 9.76
N ASP A 149 -8.18 -1.34 10.26
CA ASP A 149 -7.97 -1.98 11.55
C ASP A 149 -6.63 -2.73 11.58
N GLY A 150 -5.90 -2.55 12.69
CA GLY A 150 -4.56 -3.09 12.91
C GLY A 150 -3.43 -2.42 12.12
N LEU A 151 -3.69 -1.41 11.29
CA LEU A 151 -2.61 -0.66 10.62
C LEU A 151 -1.95 0.33 11.57
N VAL A 152 -0.62 0.39 11.52
CA VAL A 152 0.18 1.31 12.35
C VAL A 152 0.55 2.54 11.53
N PHE A 153 -0.08 3.68 11.82
CA PHE A 153 0.24 4.95 11.18
C PHE A 153 1.21 5.77 12.04
N LYS A 154 2.26 6.30 11.41
CA LYS A 154 3.18 7.30 11.93
C LYS A 154 3.07 8.56 11.08
N THR A 155 3.10 9.72 11.70
CA THR A 155 2.96 10.99 10.98
C THR A 155 4.28 11.73 10.86
N PHE A 156 4.38 12.59 9.84
CA PHE A 156 5.50 13.51 9.66
C PHE A 156 5.04 14.88 9.17
N ARG A 157 5.94 15.86 9.26
CA ARG A 157 5.83 17.16 8.56
C ARG A 157 6.92 17.25 7.51
N SER A 158 6.71 18.09 6.50
CA SER A 158 7.71 18.32 5.45
C SER A 158 9.06 18.68 6.05
N PHE A 159 10.13 18.17 5.44
CA PHE A 159 11.52 18.34 5.86
C PHE A 159 11.91 17.64 7.17
N ASN A 160 10.99 16.93 7.84
CA ASN A 160 11.34 16.08 8.98
C ASN A 160 11.95 14.77 8.49
N THR A 161 13.25 14.60 8.67
CA THR A 161 13.94 13.35 8.36
C THR A 161 13.46 12.22 9.27
N ILE A 162 13.16 11.08 8.65
CA ILE A 162 12.83 9.82 9.29
C ILE A 162 14.02 8.86 9.08
N GLU A 163 14.55 8.35 10.18
CA GLU A 163 15.58 7.30 10.18
C GLU A 163 14.92 5.94 10.38
N LEU A 164 15.19 5.02 9.44
CA LEU A 164 14.65 3.67 9.39
C LEU A 164 15.77 2.72 8.99
N ASP A 165 16.52 2.27 10.00
CA ASP A 165 17.66 1.38 9.78
C ASP A 165 18.68 2.00 8.80
N GLU A 166 18.86 1.45 7.59
CA GLU A 166 19.76 2.00 6.57
C GLU A 166 19.13 3.10 5.71
N PHE A 167 17.82 3.36 5.88
CA PHE A 167 17.13 4.40 5.14
C PHE A 167 17.06 5.70 5.93
N ARG A 168 17.34 6.80 5.21
CA ARG A 168 17.07 8.16 5.66
C ARG A 168 16.12 8.83 4.66
N VAL A 169 14.88 9.06 5.09
CA VAL A 169 13.82 9.59 4.22
C VAL A 169 13.44 10.99 4.69
N THR A 170 13.48 11.97 3.78
CA THR A 170 13.04 13.35 4.04
C THR A 170 11.85 13.65 3.14
N PRO A 171 10.62 13.68 3.69
CA PRO A 171 9.40 13.99 2.95
C PRO A 171 9.23 15.47 2.60
#